data_AF-A0A522TVH5-F1
#
_entry.id   AF-A0A522TVH5-F1
#
_cell.length_a   1.000
_cell.length_b   1.000
_cell.length_c   1.000
_cell.angle_alpha   90.00
_cell.angle_beta   90.00
_cell.angle_gamma   90.00
#
_symmetry.space_group_name_H-M   'P 1'
#
loop_
_entity.id
_entity.type
_entity.pdbx_description
1 polymer ?
#
loop_
_entity_poly.entity_id
_entity_poly.type
_entity_poly.pdbx_seq_one_letter_code
_entity_poly.pdbx_strand_id
1 'polypeptide(L)' 'MPDSRFPENDTRPAEPVEPDLNECCGNGCTPCVFDTYAEDKRRWQEAVRAWDLRHPDAGPKPD' A
#
# COMPACT_ATOMS: atom_id res chain seq x y z
N MET A 1 13.70 -9.66 -22.12
CA MET A 1 14.57 -9.38 -20.96
C MET A 1 15.48 -8.24 -21.40
N PRO A 2 15.46 -7.06 -20.75
CA PRO A 2 15.58 -6.86 -19.30
C PRO A 2 14.23 -6.54 -18.68
N ASP A 3 13.78 -7.26 -17.66
CA ASP A 3 14.24 -7.12 -16.28
C ASP A 3 13.99 -5.71 -15.72
N SER A 4 12.71 -5.31 -15.67
CA SER A 4 12.25 -4.30 -14.72
C SER A 4 12.20 -4.93 -13.32
N ARG A 5 13.36 -5.39 -12.83
CA ARG A 5 13.62 -5.43 -11.39
C ARG A 5 13.67 -3.97 -10.98
N PHE A 6 12.51 -3.38 -10.69
CA PHE A 6 12.38 -2.04 -10.15
C PHE A 6 13.23 -1.93 -8.87
N PRO A 7 14.13 -0.93 -8.76
CA PRO A 7 14.14 -0.16 -7.52
C PRO A 7 14.60 1.28 -7.76
N GLU A 8 13.83 2.09 -8.48
CA GLU A 8 14.28 3.47 -8.80
C GLU A 8 13.36 4.57 -8.27
N ASN A 9 12.44 4.21 -7.38
CA ASN A 9 11.70 5.22 -6.65
C ASN A 9 11.77 4.86 -5.17
N ASP A 10 12.76 5.43 -4.48
CA ASP A 10 12.71 5.68 -3.03
C ASP A 10 11.55 6.66 -2.67
N THR A 11 10.44 6.58 -3.42
CA THR A 11 9.21 7.29 -3.12
C THR A 11 8.49 6.55 -2.02
N ARG A 12 7.86 7.32 -1.15
CA ARG A 12 6.97 6.78 -0.12
C ARG A 12 5.96 5.82 -0.76
N PRO A 13 5.77 4.62 -0.18
CA PRO A 13 4.69 3.72 -0.61
C PRO A 13 3.35 4.47 -0.58
N ALA A 14 2.57 4.39 -1.66
CA ALA A 14 1.23 4.96 -1.71
C ALA A 14 0.28 4.16 -0.80
N GLU A 15 -0.59 4.86 -0.07
CA GLU A 15 -1.58 4.19 0.78
C GLU A 15 -2.53 3.36 -0.10
N PRO A 16 -2.78 2.09 0.25
CA PRO A 16 -3.79 1.31 -0.45
C PRO A 16 -5.14 2.01 -0.32
N VAL A 17 -5.86 2.11 -1.43
CA VAL A 17 -7.20 2.72 -1.46
C VAL A 17 -8.19 1.76 -0.82
N GLU A 18 -9.01 2.27 0.10
CA GLU A 18 -10.07 1.46 0.70
C GLU A 18 -11.11 1.11 -0.38
N PRO A 19 -11.40 -0.20 -0.58
CA PRO A 19 -12.36 -0.62 -1.60
C PRO A 19 -13.77 -0.17 -1.21
N ASP A 20 -14.57 0.19 -2.20
CA ASP A 20 -15.98 0.56 -1.96
C ASP A 20 -16.83 -0.67 -1.64
N LEU A 21 -17.95 -0.46 -0.94
CA LEU A 21 -18.91 -1.54 -0.67
C LEU A 21 -19.47 -2.18 -1.95
N ASN A 22 -19.50 -1.47 -3.09
CA ASN A 22 -19.88 -2.03 -4.38
C ASN A 22 -18.82 -2.97 -4.98
N GLU A 23 -17.55 -2.84 -4.58
CA GLU A 23 -16.49 -3.78 -4.96
C GLU A 23 -16.55 -5.05 -4.08
N CYS A 24 -17.18 -4.94 -2.92
CA CYS A 24 -17.56 -6.11 -2.13
C CYS A 24 -18.68 -6.86 -2.85
N CYS A 25 -18.34 -8.06 -3.34
CA CYS A 25 -19.27 -9.01 -3.94
C CYS A 25 -20.53 -9.32 -3.09
N GLY A 26 -20.56 -8.96 -1.80
CA GLY A 26 -21.76 -8.92 -0.95
C GLY A 26 -22.36 -10.29 -0.59
N ASN A 27 -21.84 -11.37 -1.18
CA ASN A 27 -22.36 -12.72 -1.08
C ASN A 27 -21.33 -13.72 -0.54
N GLY A 28 -20.26 -13.24 0.10
CA GLY A 28 -19.23 -14.10 0.70
C GLY A 28 -18.16 -14.59 -0.27
N CYS A 29 -17.77 -13.76 -1.26
CA CYS A 29 -16.60 -14.06 -2.09
C CYS A 29 -15.33 -14.19 -1.23
N THR A 30 -14.54 -15.24 -1.49
CA THR A 30 -13.24 -15.49 -0.84
C THR A 30 -12.13 -15.44 -1.90
N PRO A 31 -11.11 -14.57 -1.74
CA PRO A 31 -10.88 -13.66 -0.61
C PRO A 31 -11.83 -12.44 -0.62
N CYS A 32 -12.22 -11.99 0.58
CA CYS A 32 -12.97 -10.75 0.74
C CYS A 32 -12.07 -9.56 0.40
N VAL A 33 -12.56 -8.60 -0.38
CA VAL A 33 -11.79 -7.42 -0.78
C VAL A 33 -11.27 -6.63 0.42
N PHE A 34 -12.03 -6.60 1.51
CA PHE A 34 -11.62 -5.98 2.77
C PHE A 34 -10.50 -6.76 3.49
N ASP A 35 -10.46 -8.09 3.38
CA ASP A 35 -9.38 -8.92 3.92
C ASP A 35 -8.06 -8.63 3.18
N THR A 36 -8.11 -8.66 1.85
CA THR A 36 -6.94 -8.34 1.01
C THR A 36 -6.46 -6.91 1.26
N TYR A 37 -7.38 -5.95 1.34
CA TYR A 37 -7.03 -4.57 1.70
C TYR A 37 -6.41 -4.46 3.09
N ALA A 38 -6.92 -5.19 4.08
CA ALA A 38 -6.34 -5.19 5.42
C ALA A 38 -4.91 -5.75 5.43
N GLU A 39 -4.64 -6.82 4.68
CA GLU A 39 -3.29 -7.36 4.50
C GLU A 39 -2.35 -6.35 3.81
N ASP A 40 -2.80 -5.75 2.72
CA ASP A 40 -2.02 -4.76 1.99
C ASP A 40 -1.76 -3.50 2.82
N LYS A 41 -2.74 -3.03 3.59
CA LYS A 41 -2.59 -1.90 4.52
C LYS A 41 -1.55 -2.20 5.60
N ARG A 42 -1.50 -3.43 6.12
CA ARG A 42 -0.47 -3.83 7.10
C ARG A 42 0.93 -3.79 6.48
N ARG A 43 1.09 -4.36 5.28
CA ARG A 43 2.36 -4.33 4.54
C ARG A 43 2.80 -2.90 4.22
N TRP A 44 1.86 -2.06 3.81
CA TRP A 44 2.09 -0.65 3.55
C TRP A 44 2.57 0.10 4.79
N GLN A 45 1.93 -0.10 5.95
CA GLN A 45 2.36 0.53 7.20
C GLN A 45 3.80 0.17 7.57
N GLU A 46 4.19 -1.10 7.38
CA GLU A 46 5.56 -1.54 7.61
C GLU A 46 6.55 -0.91 6.62
N ALA A 47 6.18 -0.87 5.34
CA ALA A 47 6.98 -0.25 4.29
C ALA A 47 7.16 1.26 4.51
N VAL A 48 6.10 1.97 4.90
CA VAL A 48 6.15 3.41 5.21
C VAL A 48 7.02 3.67 6.44
N ARG A 49 6.91 2.87 7.50
CA ARG A 49 7.81 3.02 8.66
C ARG A 49 9.26 2.80 8.28
N ALA A 50 9.56 1.78 7.49
CA ALA A 50 10.92 1.54 7.01
C ALA A 50 11.42 2.67 6.11
N TRP A 51 10.53 3.25 5.31
CA TRP A 51 10.83 4.40 4.45
C TRP A 51 11.08 5.67 5.26
N ASP A 52 10.24 5.98 6.25
CA ASP A 52 10.34 7.16 7.12
C ASP A 52 11.68 7.20 7.88
N LEU A 53 12.13 6.03 8.37
CA LEU A 53 13.45 5.88 9.01
C LEU A 53 14.62 6.17 8.05
N ARG A 54 14.46 5.91 6.75
CA ARG A 54 15.48 6.21 5.73
C ARG A 54 15.40 7.66 5.23
N HIS A 55 14.24 8.29 5.36
CA HIS A 55 13.93 9.61 4.78
C HIS A 55 13.46 10.61 5.86
N PRO A 56 14.32 10.98 6.83
CA PRO A 56 13.97 11.94 7.88
C PRO A 56 13.72 13.38 7.34
N ASP A 57 14.22 13.69 6.14
CA ASP A 57 14.07 14.99 5.47
C ASP A 57 12.82 15.07 4.59
N ALA A 58 12.20 13.93 4.25
CA ALA A 58 10.98 13.89 3.44
C ALA A 58 9.72 14.20 4.28
N GLY A 59 9.87 15.14 5.21
CA GLY A 59 8.91 15.54 6.23
C GLY A 59 7.47 15.57 5.70
N PRO A 60 6.49 15.28 6.58
CA PRO A 60 5.13 14.92 6.19
C PRO A 60 4.60 15.93 5.19
N LYS A 61 4.51 15.54 3.92
CA LYS A 61 4.00 16.43 2.87
C LYS A 61 2.56 16.77 3.27
N PRO A 62 2.23 18.04 3.55
CA PRO A 62 0.86 18.44 3.74
C PRO A 62 0.12 18.32 2.40
N ASP A 63 -1.13 17.91 2.50
CA ASP A 63 -2.16 17.84 1.44
C ASP A 63 -2.13 19.06 0.51
#